data_AF-A0A1W9SAL8-F1
#
_entry.id   AF-A0A1W9SAL8-F1
#
_cell.length_a   1.000
_cell.length_b   1.000
_cell.length_c   1.000
_cell.angle_alpha   90.00
_cell.angle_beta   90.00
_cell.angle_gamma   90.00
#
_symmetry.space_group_name_H-M   'P 1'
#
loop_
_entity.id
_entity.type
_entity.pdbx_description
1 polymer ?
#
loop_
_entity_poly.entity_id
_entity_poly.type
_entity_poly.pdbx_seq_one_letter_code
_entity_poly.pdbx_strand_id
1 'polypeptide(L)'
;MKFQRRILSLFLLIFFVFAAASCGEVTTNTTNASTTEAITTQATTVRTDEVTTENPGEDGVPYFVGLFTKQTYYLGSTELDLLAGAKAIDPEDGELDIDIIGGYSSTRTGTYNVYAVAEDSDGNVISQEIALTVKELRNFTIPDTLTTDPISIDLWHSNGATIEAALNAYAEQFEELYPNVTVNIIKNGNNYDELRENVINAIKGGQIPNIVQNYPDHVMEYIDNNAVISLTPYIYHPVFGYDNSVENKSFTDILLSYRHENSQYTTDGEYYSLPFNKSTEVMIYNKTIFDILIEDEVIDHIPTTWQELFDISDDIMAIKDDVIDDITAKLNASTTLSLHKTAEEIQAIKDNFVPEVRSMLSYFFDHRDTDFTLPGKWGLAYASDAFKTGQTAVTFGSTGGARYNTPDIVNGEFVFDFGVAPMPYNADMPENRTAIQQGTNMSITTAGTDQEKLASWLFLKYLTSAEVQLDFALKTGYSPVRTSVYDDPIYVLFRQGKDAFGNPLEGEMLMKSMAANAAAEQAQYLFYDQAFVGSSNARAEVEAAFERVILGSLEGTTKEAIIENAIEAAKSNAERVLG
;
A
#
# COMPACT_ATOMS: atom_id res chain seq x y z
N MET A 1 28.94 -9.94 11.59
CA MET A 1 27.85 -10.25 12.56
C MET A 1 26.88 -9.07 12.72
N LYS A 2 26.38 -8.50 11.61
CA LYS A 2 25.36 -7.42 11.57
C LYS A 2 24.55 -7.51 10.26
N PHE A 3 24.15 -8.73 9.86
CA PHE A 3 23.65 -9.02 8.50
C PHE A 3 22.54 -10.10 8.49
N GLN A 4 21.68 -10.12 9.52
CA GLN A 4 20.63 -11.16 9.69
C GLN A 4 19.31 -10.57 10.24
N ARG A 5 18.88 -9.39 9.75
CA ARG A 5 17.66 -8.69 10.20
C ARG A 5 16.93 -7.89 9.10
N ARG A 6 17.04 -8.25 7.82
CA ARG A 6 16.42 -7.52 6.68
C ARG A 6 15.99 -8.40 5.49
N ILE A 7 15.24 -9.48 5.76
CA ILE A 7 14.43 -10.18 4.75
C ILE A 7 13.19 -10.72 5.47
N LEU A 8 11.99 -10.42 4.92
CA LEU A 8 10.62 -10.91 5.18
C LEU A 8 9.67 -9.71 5.16
N SER A 9 8.64 -9.73 4.33
CA SER A 9 7.60 -8.69 4.33
C SER A 9 6.20 -9.27 4.12
N LEU A 10 5.93 -10.04 3.05
CA LEU A 10 4.66 -10.79 2.93
C LEU A 10 4.48 -11.85 4.04
N PHE A 11 5.58 -12.39 4.57
CA PHE A 11 5.61 -13.25 5.77
C PHE A 11 5.60 -12.47 7.10
N LEU A 12 5.62 -11.14 7.09
CA LEU A 12 5.77 -10.34 8.32
C LEU A 12 4.44 -10.12 9.06
N LEU A 13 3.30 -10.24 8.36
CA LEU A 13 1.96 -10.42 8.94
C LEU A 13 1.85 -11.71 9.80
N ILE A 14 2.89 -12.56 9.79
CA ILE A 14 2.90 -13.90 10.38
C ILE A 14 3.92 -14.05 11.51
N PHE A 15 5.14 -13.52 11.33
CA PHE A 15 6.31 -13.97 12.10
C PHE A 15 6.82 -13.02 13.20
N PHE A 16 6.40 -11.76 13.25
CA PHE A 16 6.90 -10.81 14.25
C PHE A 16 6.24 -10.91 15.64
N VAL A 17 5.19 -11.74 15.77
CA VAL A 17 4.34 -11.89 16.97
C VAL A 17 5.06 -12.47 18.21
N PHE A 18 6.30 -13.01 18.10
CA PHE A 18 6.92 -13.76 19.22
C PHE A 18 8.45 -13.58 19.42
N ALA A 19 9.04 -12.41 19.14
CA ALA A 19 10.52 -12.27 19.06
C ALA A 19 11.19 -11.15 19.89
N ALA A 20 10.73 -10.83 21.12
CA ALA A 20 11.31 -9.75 21.94
C ALA A 20 11.46 -10.04 23.46
N ALA A 21 12.08 -11.16 23.85
CA ALA A 21 12.32 -11.51 25.26
C ALA A 21 13.79 -11.78 25.61
N SER A 22 14.63 -10.73 25.67
CA SER A 22 15.88 -10.73 26.47
C SER A 22 16.46 -9.32 26.60
N CYS A 23 16.59 -8.82 27.83
CA CYS A 23 17.25 -7.54 28.12
C CYS A 23 18.78 -7.67 28.09
N GLY A 24 19.46 -6.57 27.80
CA GLY A 24 20.91 -6.41 27.96
C GLY A 24 21.27 -4.94 28.11
N GLU A 25 21.67 -4.52 29.31
CA GLU A 25 21.99 -3.13 29.63
C GLU A 25 23.22 -2.63 28.85
N VAL A 26 23.24 -1.36 28.47
CA VAL A 26 24.43 -0.67 27.94
C VAL A 26 24.66 0.61 28.72
N THR A 27 25.76 0.66 29.47
CA THR A 27 26.14 1.79 30.33
C THR A 27 26.60 3.00 29.52
N THR A 28 26.11 4.19 29.87
CA THR A 28 26.57 5.46 29.32
C THR A 28 28.02 5.81 29.74
N ASN A 29 28.72 6.59 28.92
CA ASN A 29 29.96 7.28 29.31
C ASN A 29 30.09 8.58 28.51
N THR A 30 30.31 9.70 29.21
CA THR A 30 30.33 11.06 28.67
C THR A 30 31.75 11.62 28.58
N THR A 31 32.07 12.37 27.52
CA THR A 31 33.23 13.29 27.49
C THR A 31 33.00 14.54 26.65
N ASN A 32 33.26 15.69 27.28
CA ASN A 32 33.35 17.06 26.75
C ASN A 32 34.62 17.28 25.86
N ALA A 33 34.82 18.36 25.09
CA ALA A 33 33.95 19.41 24.49
C ALA A 33 34.82 20.37 23.62
N SER A 34 34.19 21.40 23.00
CA SER A 34 34.79 22.63 22.40
C SER A 34 35.49 22.48 21.02
N THR A 35 35.59 23.49 20.15
CA THR A 35 35.26 24.95 20.23
C THR A 35 34.45 25.48 19.01
N THR A 36 33.91 26.69 19.17
CA THR A 36 33.37 27.62 18.14
C THR A 36 34.32 27.87 16.96
N GLU A 37 33.93 28.44 15.80
CA GLU A 37 32.92 29.47 15.46
C GLU A 37 32.23 29.16 14.10
N ALA A 38 31.02 29.64 13.74
CA ALA A 38 29.97 30.41 14.42
C ALA A 38 28.60 30.19 13.69
N ILE A 39 27.50 30.77 14.18
CA ILE A 39 26.11 30.52 13.72
C ILE A 39 25.32 31.83 13.55
N THR A 40 24.41 31.90 12.57
CA THR A 40 23.43 32.99 12.41
C THR A 40 22.15 32.66 13.17
N THR A 41 21.79 33.47 14.18
CA THR A 41 20.59 33.27 15.00
C THR A 41 19.35 34.00 14.46
N GLN A 42 18.19 33.37 14.60
CA GLN A 42 16.90 34.08 14.78
C GLN A 42 16.44 33.90 16.24
N ALA A 43 15.38 34.61 16.65
CA ALA A 43 15.13 34.92 18.06
C ALA A 43 14.20 33.93 18.78
N THR A 44 14.67 33.38 19.89
CA THR A 44 13.86 32.64 20.86
C THR A 44 12.80 33.54 21.51
N THR A 45 11.55 33.09 21.55
CA THR A 45 10.50 33.73 22.36
C THR A 45 10.43 33.02 23.71
N VAL A 46 10.58 33.76 24.81
CA VAL A 46 10.54 33.20 26.17
C VAL A 46 9.10 33.18 26.68
N ARG A 47 8.54 31.98 26.89
CA ARG A 47 7.36 31.77 27.74
C ARG A 47 7.79 31.60 29.20
N THR A 48 6.79 31.58 30.10
CA THR A 48 7.00 31.47 31.54
C THR A 48 5.92 30.57 32.11
N ASP A 49 6.32 29.36 32.48
CA ASP A 49 5.38 28.25 32.65
C ASP A 49 5.09 28.02 34.15
N GLU A 50 3.86 27.61 34.46
CA GLU A 50 3.48 27.24 35.83
C GLU A 50 3.71 25.74 36.00
N VAL A 51 4.58 25.36 36.95
CA VAL A 51 4.97 23.97 37.18
C VAL A 51 3.81 23.17 37.78
N THR A 52 3.29 22.22 37.01
CA THR A 52 2.39 21.13 37.43
C THR A 52 3.10 20.18 38.40
N THR A 53 2.32 19.34 39.09
CA THR A 53 2.86 18.41 40.11
C THR A 53 2.27 17.00 39.97
N GLU A 54 1.92 16.61 38.75
CA GLU A 54 1.47 15.26 38.42
C GLU A 54 2.72 14.35 38.24
N ASN A 55 2.54 13.08 37.85
CA ASN A 55 3.53 12.02 38.07
C ASN A 55 3.91 11.29 36.76
N PRO A 56 5.12 11.49 36.19
CA PRO A 56 5.54 11.00 34.85
C PRO A 56 5.71 9.47 34.70
N GLY A 57 4.76 8.68 35.17
CA GLY A 57 4.83 7.21 35.23
C GLY A 57 3.55 6.47 34.81
N GLU A 58 2.46 7.19 34.55
CA GLU A 58 1.23 6.68 33.90
C GLU A 58 0.95 7.43 32.57
N ASP A 59 1.91 8.24 32.14
CA ASP A 59 1.86 9.28 31.11
C ASP A 59 2.32 8.81 29.71
N GLY A 60 1.81 9.45 28.67
CA GLY A 60 1.69 8.95 27.31
C GLY A 60 2.79 9.35 26.32
N VAL A 61 4.05 9.48 26.77
CA VAL A 61 5.25 9.99 26.04
C VAL A 61 5.03 10.34 24.55
N PRO A 62 5.17 11.63 24.15
CA PRO A 62 4.80 12.10 22.82
C PRO A 62 5.56 11.42 21.68
N TYR A 63 5.04 11.50 20.46
CA TYR A 63 5.62 10.86 19.27
C TYR A 63 5.46 11.69 17.99
N PHE A 64 6.42 11.53 17.07
CA PHE A 64 6.37 12.19 15.76
C PHE A 64 5.50 11.41 14.76
N VAL A 65 4.57 12.10 14.11
CA VAL A 65 3.81 11.64 12.95
C VAL A 65 4.33 12.37 11.70
N GLY A 66 4.55 11.65 10.60
CA GLY A 66 4.89 12.26 9.30
C GLY A 66 6.30 12.83 9.14
N LEU A 67 7.16 12.71 10.14
CA LEU A 67 8.53 13.22 10.11
C LEU A 67 9.45 12.41 9.19
N PHE A 68 9.92 13.01 8.10
CA PHE A 68 10.91 12.40 7.21
C PHE A 68 12.33 12.54 7.79
N THR A 69 12.87 11.44 8.32
CA THR A 69 14.22 11.39 8.94
C THR A 69 15.38 11.40 7.93
N LYS A 70 15.07 11.32 6.63
CA LYS A 70 16.00 11.45 5.50
C LYS A 70 15.36 12.36 4.47
N GLN A 71 16.08 13.39 4.05
CA GLN A 71 15.55 14.36 3.10
C GLN A 71 16.65 14.79 2.12
N THR A 72 16.32 14.93 0.84
CA THR A 72 17.21 15.52 -0.15
C THR A 72 16.65 16.84 -0.66
N TYR A 73 17.50 17.86 -0.69
CA TYR A 73 17.17 19.19 -1.18
C TYR A 73 18.14 19.59 -2.31
N TYR A 74 17.60 20.13 -3.40
CA TYR A 74 18.39 20.60 -4.54
C TYR A 74 18.54 22.13 -4.52
N LEU A 75 19.76 22.63 -4.77
CA LEU A 75 20.00 24.07 -4.89
C LEU A 75 19.17 24.64 -6.06
N GLY A 76 18.22 25.51 -5.74
CA GLY A 76 17.27 26.11 -6.70
C GLY A 76 15.84 25.56 -6.62
N SER A 77 15.56 24.61 -5.74
CA SER A 77 14.19 24.17 -5.41
C SER A 77 13.36 25.26 -4.72
N THR A 78 12.07 24.98 -4.52
CA THR A 78 11.17 25.69 -3.59
C THR A 78 11.76 25.76 -2.17
N GLU A 79 11.22 26.63 -1.32
CA GLU A 79 11.68 26.78 0.08
C GLU A 79 11.76 25.44 0.84
N LEU A 80 12.83 25.26 1.62
CA LEU A 80 13.12 24.03 2.36
C LEU A 80 12.35 24.03 3.69
N ASP A 81 11.23 23.32 3.70
CA ASP A 81 10.53 22.92 4.91
C ASP A 81 10.97 21.51 5.33
N LEU A 82 11.60 21.40 6.50
CA LEU A 82 12.05 20.14 7.11
C LEU A 82 10.92 19.38 7.83
N LEU A 83 9.80 20.05 8.10
CA LEU A 83 8.64 19.58 8.84
C LEU A 83 7.40 19.43 7.94
N ALA A 84 7.59 19.31 6.62
CA ALA A 84 6.54 19.31 5.60
C ALA A 84 5.49 18.17 5.77
N GLY A 85 4.45 18.46 6.54
CA GLY A 85 3.43 17.50 6.95
C GLY A 85 3.84 16.59 8.12
N ALA A 86 4.81 17.03 8.93
CA ALA A 86 5.16 16.43 10.22
C ALA A 86 4.34 17.07 11.36
N LYS A 87 4.04 16.28 12.39
CA LYS A 87 3.40 16.68 13.65
C LYS A 87 4.10 15.99 14.82
N ALA A 88 4.12 16.60 15.99
CA ALA A 88 4.33 15.89 17.25
C ALA A 88 2.97 15.73 17.90
N ILE A 89 2.63 14.51 18.31
CA ILE A 89 1.37 14.17 18.94
C ILE A 89 1.66 13.64 20.34
N ASP A 90 0.96 14.20 21.30
CA ASP A 90 0.85 13.78 22.68
C ASP A 90 -0.60 13.31 22.94
N PRO A 91 -0.85 12.24 23.71
CA PRO A 91 -2.22 11.77 23.94
C PRO A 91 -3.03 12.65 24.90
N GLU A 92 -2.35 13.43 25.74
CA GLU A 92 -2.92 14.31 26.77
C GLU A 92 -2.99 15.77 26.29
N ASP A 93 -1.88 16.33 25.80
CA ASP A 93 -1.77 17.73 25.30
C ASP A 93 -2.20 17.90 23.84
N GLY A 94 -2.21 16.83 23.04
CA GLY A 94 -2.62 16.87 21.63
C GLY A 94 -1.48 17.19 20.66
N GLU A 95 -1.58 18.26 19.87
CA GLU A 95 -0.57 18.58 18.84
C GLU A 95 0.46 19.58 19.38
N LEU A 96 1.70 19.11 19.57
CA LEU A 96 2.81 19.90 20.11
C LEU A 96 3.55 20.70 19.01
N ASP A 97 4.12 21.84 19.40
CA ASP A 97 5.09 22.57 18.58
C ASP A 97 6.37 21.72 18.35
N ILE A 98 7.00 21.87 17.18
CA ILE A 98 8.25 21.17 16.83
C ILE A 98 9.36 22.18 16.53
N ASP A 99 10.42 22.16 17.33
CA ASP A 99 11.64 22.94 17.11
C ASP A 99 12.66 22.18 16.24
N ILE A 100 13.37 22.90 15.37
CA ILE A 100 14.52 22.37 14.62
C ILE A 100 15.82 22.82 15.28
N ILE A 101 16.53 21.89 15.91
CA ILE A 101 17.83 22.12 16.53
C ILE A 101 18.95 21.61 15.61
N GLY A 102 19.79 22.51 15.11
CA GLY A 102 20.98 22.16 14.34
C GLY A 102 21.32 23.17 13.24
N GLY A 103 22.52 23.04 12.66
CA GLY A 103 23.00 23.93 11.60
C GLY A 103 22.95 23.28 10.22
N TYR A 104 22.04 23.74 9.36
CA TYR A 104 21.95 23.32 7.95
C TYR A 104 22.16 24.49 6.99
N SER A 105 22.19 24.22 5.67
CA SER A 105 22.32 25.26 4.64
C SER A 105 21.68 24.85 3.32
N SER A 106 20.58 25.52 2.95
CA SER A 106 19.91 25.42 1.64
C SER A 106 20.69 26.09 0.48
N THR A 107 21.94 26.49 0.70
CA THR A 107 22.79 27.19 -0.28
C THR A 107 24.17 26.57 -0.48
N ARG A 108 24.55 25.54 0.31
CA ARG A 108 25.84 24.86 0.22
C ARG A 108 25.66 23.34 0.30
N THR A 109 26.17 22.65 -0.71
CA THR A 109 26.14 21.18 -0.79
C THR A 109 26.84 20.48 0.38
N GLY A 110 26.34 19.30 0.73
CA GLY A 110 26.79 18.50 1.87
C GLY A 110 25.62 17.85 2.61
N THR A 111 25.93 16.98 3.57
CA THR A 111 24.94 16.39 4.48
C THR A 111 24.97 17.13 5.82
N TYR A 112 23.79 17.40 6.37
CA TYR A 112 23.56 18.11 7.61
C TYR A 112 22.65 17.25 8.50
N ASN A 113 23.10 16.99 9.72
CA ASN A 113 22.27 16.36 10.74
C ASN A 113 21.64 17.48 11.58
N VAL A 114 20.32 17.49 11.65
CA VAL A 114 19.52 18.37 12.51
C VAL A 114 18.51 17.52 13.27
N TYR A 115 17.92 18.05 14.33
CA TYR A 115 17.02 17.31 15.21
C TYR A 115 15.67 18.04 15.25
N ALA A 116 14.59 17.32 14.93
CA ALA A 116 13.26 17.72 15.33
C ALA A 116 13.09 17.40 16.81
N VAL A 117 12.61 18.36 17.60
CA VAL A 117 12.42 18.25 19.05
C VAL A 117 11.03 18.74 19.41
N ALA A 118 10.34 18.02 20.27
CA ALA A 118 9.08 18.44 20.88
C ALA A 118 9.11 18.10 22.38
N GLU A 119 8.43 18.93 23.17
CA GLU A 119 8.36 18.87 24.63
C GLU A 119 6.89 19.11 25.04
N ASP A 120 6.33 18.22 25.86
CA ASP A 120 4.97 18.34 26.41
C ASP A 120 4.92 19.25 27.66
N SER A 121 3.74 19.44 28.26
CA SER A 121 3.58 20.33 29.41
C SER A 121 4.10 19.81 30.75
N ASP A 122 4.30 18.49 30.90
CA ASP A 122 4.92 17.88 32.09
C ASP A 122 6.46 17.70 31.92
N GLY A 123 6.98 17.90 30.71
CA GLY A 123 8.40 18.04 30.40
C GLY A 123 9.09 16.79 29.84
N ASN A 124 8.37 15.84 29.24
CA ASN A 124 9.04 14.79 28.46
C ASN A 124 9.46 15.36 27.09
N VAL A 125 10.71 15.07 26.71
CA VAL A 125 11.31 15.59 25.46
C VAL A 125 11.57 14.44 24.49
N ILE A 126 10.96 14.50 23.31
CA ILE A 126 11.34 13.66 22.16
C ILE A 126 12.28 14.40 21.22
N SER A 127 13.20 13.64 20.62
CA SER A 127 14.22 14.15 19.70
C SER A 127 14.48 13.13 18.59
N GLN A 128 14.28 13.52 17.33
CA GLN A 128 14.54 12.67 16.17
C GLN A 128 15.50 13.34 15.18
N GLU A 129 16.58 12.66 14.83
CA GLU A 129 17.54 13.12 13.82
C GLU A 129 16.91 13.11 12.41
N ILE A 130 17.11 14.20 11.68
CA ILE A 130 16.87 14.36 10.25
C ILE A 130 18.23 14.47 9.56
N ALA A 131 18.51 13.54 8.65
CA ALA A 131 19.66 13.62 7.74
C ALA A 131 19.26 14.34 6.45
N LEU A 132 19.55 15.64 6.37
CA LEU A 132 19.34 16.48 5.18
C LEU A 132 20.57 16.39 4.26
N THR A 133 20.39 15.98 3.02
CA THR A 133 21.45 16.01 1.99
C THR A 133 21.16 17.07 0.93
N VAL A 134 22.07 18.04 0.82
CA VAL A 134 21.96 19.18 -0.11
C VAL A 134 22.80 18.93 -1.35
N LYS A 135 22.16 18.94 -2.52
CA LYS A 135 22.73 18.57 -3.83
C LYS A 135 22.67 19.73 -4.83
N GLU A 136 23.58 19.74 -5.80
CA GLU A 136 23.48 20.57 -7.00
C GLU A 136 22.88 19.76 -8.16
N LEU A 137 22.14 20.43 -9.05
CA LEU A 137 21.53 19.87 -10.27
C LEU A 137 22.56 19.49 -11.37
N ARG A 138 23.83 19.20 -11.05
CA ARG A 138 24.93 19.06 -12.03
C ARG A 138 24.72 17.95 -13.08
N ASN A 139 23.90 16.96 -12.78
CA ASN A 139 23.61 15.82 -13.66
C ASN A 139 22.15 15.86 -14.17
N PHE A 140 21.45 17.00 -14.03
CA PHE A 140 19.99 17.06 -14.13
C PHE A 140 19.51 18.41 -14.68
N THR A 141 19.07 18.44 -15.94
CA THR A 141 18.49 19.66 -16.56
C THR A 141 16.97 19.61 -16.44
N ILE A 142 16.38 20.59 -15.75
CA ILE A 142 14.95 20.91 -15.91
C ILE A 142 14.88 22.15 -16.80
N PRO A 143 14.19 22.12 -17.95
CA PRO A 143 13.95 23.33 -18.73
C PRO A 143 13.06 24.31 -17.94
N ASP A 144 13.42 25.60 -17.91
CA ASP A 144 12.59 26.66 -17.29
C ASP A 144 11.21 26.83 -17.99
N THR A 145 11.08 26.33 -19.22
CA THR A 145 9.87 26.34 -20.04
C THR A 145 9.72 25.03 -20.81
N LEU A 146 8.51 24.46 -20.83
CA LEU A 146 8.14 23.46 -21.83
C LEU A 146 8.23 24.10 -23.24
N THR A 147 8.80 23.40 -24.22
CA THR A 147 8.83 23.89 -25.62
C THR A 147 7.44 23.85 -26.24
N THR A 148 7.24 24.64 -27.31
CA THR A 148 6.06 24.58 -28.20
C THR A 148 6.25 23.63 -29.37
N ASP A 149 7.45 23.06 -29.55
CA ASP A 149 7.70 22.04 -30.57
C ASP A 149 7.00 20.71 -30.22
N PRO A 150 6.67 19.85 -31.20
CA PRO A 150 6.06 18.55 -30.93
C PRO A 150 6.95 17.63 -30.07
N ILE A 151 6.36 17.11 -29.00
CA ILE A 151 6.93 16.14 -28.05
C ILE A 151 6.09 14.85 -28.15
N SER A 152 6.73 13.68 -28.09
CA SER A 152 6.05 12.39 -27.92
C SER A 152 6.62 11.71 -26.69
N ILE A 153 5.78 11.17 -25.81
CA ILE A 153 6.21 10.38 -24.65
C ILE A 153 5.48 9.03 -24.59
N ASP A 154 6.23 7.97 -24.33
CA ASP A 154 5.72 6.61 -24.19
C ASP A 154 5.55 6.24 -22.72
N LEU A 155 4.38 5.70 -22.35
CA LEU A 155 4.11 5.10 -21.04
C LEU A 155 3.87 3.59 -21.21
N TRP A 156 4.70 2.76 -20.56
CA TRP A 156 4.48 1.31 -20.54
C TRP A 156 3.75 0.83 -19.28
N HIS A 157 2.72 0.01 -19.48
CA HIS A 157 1.94 -0.62 -18.42
C HIS A 157 1.57 -2.08 -18.75
N SER A 158 0.98 -2.81 -17.80
CA SER A 158 0.44 -4.16 -18.00
C SER A 158 -1.07 -4.29 -17.71
N ASN A 159 -1.71 -3.20 -17.24
CA ASN A 159 -3.10 -3.15 -16.77
C ASN A 159 -4.14 -3.83 -17.68
N GLY A 160 -5.28 -4.20 -17.11
CA GLY A 160 -6.47 -4.61 -17.86
C GLY A 160 -7.22 -3.44 -18.52
N ALA A 161 -8.10 -3.78 -19.47
CA ALA A 161 -8.75 -2.83 -20.38
C ALA A 161 -9.45 -1.63 -19.70
N THR A 162 -10.05 -1.80 -18.51
CA THR A 162 -10.71 -0.71 -17.76
C THR A 162 -9.74 0.42 -17.37
N ILE A 163 -8.53 0.06 -16.95
CA ILE A 163 -7.48 1.00 -16.52
C ILE A 163 -6.73 1.54 -17.74
N GLU A 164 -6.51 0.70 -18.76
CA GLU A 164 -5.95 1.11 -20.05
C GLU A 164 -6.83 2.18 -20.73
N ALA A 165 -8.16 1.98 -20.74
CA ALA A 165 -9.11 2.99 -21.24
C ALA A 165 -9.11 4.28 -20.40
N ALA A 166 -8.96 4.18 -19.06
CA ALA A 166 -8.83 5.35 -18.21
C ALA A 166 -7.53 6.13 -18.50
N LEU A 167 -6.39 5.45 -18.60
CA LEU A 167 -5.10 6.04 -18.96
C LEU A 167 -5.14 6.73 -20.33
N ASN A 168 -5.77 6.13 -21.34
CA ASN A 168 -5.97 6.78 -22.65
C ASN A 168 -6.86 8.03 -22.54
N ALA A 169 -7.95 7.99 -21.77
CA ALA A 169 -8.78 9.18 -21.54
C ALA A 169 -8.04 10.29 -20.78
N TYR A 170 -7.13 9.96 -19.86
CA TYR A 170 -6.28 10.95 -19.18
C TYR A 170 -5.18 11.50 -20.10
N ALA A 171 -4.64 10.68 -21.01
CA ALA A 171 -3.75 11.14 -22.08
C ALA A 171 -4.47 12.17 -22.97
N GLU A 172 -5.66 11.86 -23.51
CA GLU A 172 -6.46 12.77 -24.32
C GLU A 172 -6.72 14.12 -23.59
N GLN A 173 -7.13 14.09 -22.32
CA GLN A 173 -7.34 15.30 -21.51
C GLN A 173 -6.04 16.08 -21.24
N PHE A 174 -4.91 15.41 -21.11
CA PHE A 174 -3.61 16.06 -20.96
C PHE A 174 -3.12 16.70 -22.28
N GLU A 175 -3.40 16.08 -23.43
CA GLU A 175 -3.13 16.65 -24.75
C GLU A 175 -3.99 17.90 -25.03
N GLU A 176 -5.22 17.99 -24.50
CA GLU A 176 -6.00 19.25 -24.52
C GLU A 176 -5.34 20.38 -23.70
N LEU A 177 -4.67 20.04 -22.59
CA LEU A 177 -3.93 21.00 -21.76
C LEU A 177 -2.56 21.37 -22.35
N TYR A 178 -1.93 20.45 -23.09
CA TYR A 178 -0.62 20.61 -23.71
C TYR A 178 -0.62 20.19 -25.19
N PRO A 179 -1.21 20.96 -26.12
CA PRO A 179 -1.48 20.54 -27.51
C PRO A 179 -0.25 20.32 -28.42
N ASN A 180 0.96 20.36 -27.88
CA ASN A 180 2.20 19.99 -28.54
C ASN A 180 2.87 18.75 -27.92
N VAL A 181 2.25 18.11 -26.93
CA VAL A 181 2.66 16.80 -26.39
C VAL A 181 1.71 15.73 -26.94
N THR A 182 2.23 14.55 -27.23
CA THR A 182 1.47 13.32 -27.49
C THR A 182 1.89 12.24 -26.49
N VAL A 183 0.93 11.51 -25.92
CA VAL A 183 1.15 10.54 -24.83
C VAL A 183 0.71 9.14 -25.26
N ASN A 184 1.66 8.32 -25.67
CA ASN A 184 1.41 6.95 -26.12
C ASN A 184 1.24 6.02 -24.90
N ILE A 185 0.00 5.63 -24.61
CA ILE A 185 -0.30 4.60 -23.61
C ILE A 185 -0.10 3.21 -24.25
N ILE A 186 0.91 2.46 -23.78
CA ILE A 186 1.35 1.21 -24.40
C ILE A 186 1.29 0.06 -23.40
N LYS A 187 0.45 -0.95 -23.69
CA LYS A 187 0.48 -2.21 -22.96
C LYS A 187 1.72 -3.05 -23.36
N ASN A 188 2.57 -3.36 -22.39
CA ASN A 188 3.85 -4.04 -22.56
C ASN A 188 4.02 -5.19 -21.56
N GLY A 189 3.08 -6.15 -21.59
CA GLY A 189 3.05 -7.33 -20.73
C GLY A 189 1.63 -7.61 -20.19
N ASN A 190 1.36 -8.85 -19.78
CA ASN A 190 0.06 -9.29 -19.28
C ASN A 190 -0.09 -9.11 -17.76
N ASN A 191 1.03 -9.04 -17.04
CA ASN A 191 1.12 -8.74 -15.61
C ASN A 191 2.33 -7.83 -15.33
N TYR A 192 2.54 -7.42 -14.07
CA TYR A 192 3.62 -6.49 -13.71
C TYR A 192 5.02 -7.12 -13.76
N ASP A 193 5.17 -8.44 -13.60
CA ASP A 193 6.46 -9.12 -13.68
C ASP A 193 6.94 -9.27 -15.13
N GLU A 194 6.04 -9.57 -16.08
CA GLU A 194 6.33 -9.56 -17.51
C GLU A 194 6.73 -8.15 -17.99
N LEU A 195 6.04 -7.11 -17.49
CA LEU A 195 6.42 -5.72 -17.72
C LEU A 195 7.82 -5.40 -17.16
N ARG A 196 8.15 -5.87 -15.95
CA ARG A 196 9.48 -5.74 -15.35
C ARG A 196 10.54 -6.41 -16.21
N GLU A 197 10.32 -7.65 -16.64
CA GLU A 197 11.25 -8.38 -17.51
C GLU A 197 11.44 -7.70 -18.87
N ASN A 198 10.36 -7.21 -19.47
CA ASN A 198 10.42 -6.43 -20.72
C ASN A 198 11.22 -5.14 -20.55
N VAL A 199 11.04 -4.40 -19.45
CA VAL A 199 11.81 -3.20 -19.13
C VAL A 199 13.28 -3.52 -18.87
N ILE A 200 13.58 -4.56 -18.10
CA ILE A 200 14.95 -5.03 -17.83
C ILE A 200 15.66 -5.50 -19.11
N ASN A 201 14.93 -6.01 -20.10
CA ASN A 201 15.48 -6.33 -21.42
C ASN A 201 15.61 -5.10 -22.33
N ALA A 202 14.66 -4.16 -22.28
CA ALA A 202 14.69 -2.89 -22.99
C ALA A 202 15.85 -1.98 -22.53
N ILE A 203 16.19 -2.00 -21.23
CA ILE A 203 17.38 -1.34 -20.65
C ILE A 203 18.65 -1.80 -21.36
N LYS A 204 18.84 -3.12 -21.52
CA LYS A 204 20.01 -3.71 -22.21
C LYS A 204 20.05 -3.37 -23.70
N GLY A 205 18.89 -3.10 -24.31
CA GLY A 205 18.76 -2.63 -25.69
C GLY A 205 18.87 -1.11 -25.88
N GLY A 206 18.82 -0.32 -24.80
CA GLY A 206 18.78 1.15 -24.87
C GLY A 206 17.47 1.73 -25.42
N GLN A 207 16.36 0.99 -25.33
CA GLN A 207 15.04 1.37 -25.89
C GLN A 207 13.93 1.26 -24.86
N ILE A 208 14.07 2.00 -23.75
CA ILE A 208 13.09 2.09 -22.66
C ILE A 208 12.06 3.21 -22.93
N PRO A 209 10.81 3.10 -22.44
CA PRO A 209 9.80 4.15 -22.54
C PRO A 209 10.20 5.40 -21.73
N ASN A 210 9.50 6.52 -21.89
CA ASN A 210 9.71 7.71 -21.06
C ASN A 210 9.15 7.50 -19.63
N ILE A 211 8.01 6.82 -19.51
CA ILE A 211 7.34 6.48 -18.25
C ILE A 211 7.14 4.96 -18.15
N VAL A 212 7.30 4.41 -16.95
CA VAL A 212 7.04 2.99 -16.66
C VAL A 212 6.20 2.85 -15.39
N GLN A 213 5.17 2.00 -15.44
CA GLN A 213 4.41 1.59 -14.26
C GLN A 213 5.10 0.40 -13.57
N ASN A 214 5.26 0.46 -12.25
CA ASN A 214 6.14 -0.47 -11.51
C ASN A 214 5.80 -0.60 -10.03
N TYR A 215 6.08 -1.76 -9.42
CA TYR A 215 6.06 -1.90 -7.96
C TYR A 215 7.35 -1.31 -7.34
N PRO A 216 7.37 -1.00 -6.03
CA PRO A 216 8.53 -0.39 -5.37
C PRO A 216 9.81 -1.24 -5.44
N ASP A 217 9.69 -2.56 -5.39
CA ASP A 217 10.77 -3.53 -5.58
C ASP A 217 11.38 -3.46 -6.99
N HIS A 218 10.57 -3.22 -8.02
CA HIS A 218 11.02 -3.04 -9.41
C HIS A 218 11.83 -1.73 -9.57
N VAL A 219 11.43 -0.65 -8.87
CA VAL A 219 12.15 0.65 -8.92
C VAL A 219 13.60 0.48 -8.49
N MET A 220 13.88 -0.35 -7.47
CA MET A 220 15.26 -0.64 -7.04
C MET A 220 16.08 -1.36 -8.10
N GLU A 221 15.50 -2.28 -8.87
CA GLU A 221 16.18 -2.93 -9.99
C GLU A 221 16.50 -1.92 -11.10
N TYR A 222 15.60 -0.96 -11.37
CA TYR A 222 15.81 0.10 -12.36
C TYR A 222 16.84 1.15 -11.91
N ILE A 223 16.91 1.47 -10.61
CA ILE A 223 17.93 2.36 -10.03
C ILE A 223 19.32 1.74 -10.17
N ASP A 224 19.49 0.46 -9.82
CA ASP A 224 20.76 -0.27 -9.95
C ASP A 224 21.25 -0.30 -11.41
N ASN A 225 20.31 -0.46 -12.35
CA ASN A 225 20.57 -0.39 -13.79
C ASN A 225 20.74 1.04 -14.35
N ASN A 226 20.67 2.09 -13.51
CA ASN A 226 20.73 3.51 -13.92
C ASN A 226 19.67 3.89 -14.99
N ALA A 227 18.50 3.26 -14.92
CA ALA A 227 17.43 3.36 -15.92
C ALA A 227 16.32 4.36 -15.56
N VAL A 228 16.24 4.81 -14.31
CA VAL A 228 15.26 5.80 -13.81
C VAL A 228 15.95 7.02 -13.19
N ILE A 229 15.27 8.16 -13.22
CA ILE A 229 15.76 9.43 -12.68
C ILE A 229 15.07 9.78 -11.37
N SER A 230 15.75 10.50 -10.47
CA SER A 230 15.07 11.02 -9.27
C SER A 230 14.01 12.05 -9.68
N LEU A 231 12.84 11.97 -9.05
CA LEU A 231 11.75 12.93 -9.19
C LEU A 231 11.86 14.08 -8.17
N THR A 232 12.73 13.97 -7.16
CA THR A 232 12.96 15.02 -6.14
C THR A 232 13.21 16.41 -6.74
N PRO A 233 14.05 16.57 -7.80
CA PRO A 233 14.22 17.86 -8.48
C PRO A 233 12.94 18.44 -9.07
N TYR A 234 12.06 17.59 -9.62
CA TYR A 234 10.81 18.01 -10.25
C TYR A 234 9.71 18.32 -9.22
N ILE A 235 9.56 17.47 -8.19
CA ILE A 235 8.59 17.62 -7.08
C ILE A 235 8.69 19.02 -6.46
N TYR A 236 9.93 19.48 -6.23
CA TYR A 236 10.25 20.77 -5.62
C TYR A 236 10.75 21.82 -6.65
N HIS A 237 10.39 21.70 -7.93
CA HIS A 237 10.79 22.68 -8.95
C HIS A 237 9.96 23.97 -8.82
N PRO A 238 10.56 25.18 -8.70
CA PRO A 238 9.83 26.41 -8.40
C PRO A 238 8.80 26.86 -9.47
N VAL A 239 8.85 26.29 -10.68
CA VAL A 239 7.89 26.57 -11.77
C VAL A 239 7.00 25.36 -12.11
N PHE A 240 7.46 24.13 -11.85
CA PHE A 240 6.82 22.91 -12.35
C PHE A 240 6.50 21.84 -11.29
N GLY A 241 6.89 22.05 -10.03
CA GLY A 241 6.59 21.16 -8.92
C GLY A 241 5.12 21.19 -8.49
N TYR A 242 4.85 20.65 -7.31
CA TYR A 242 3.54 20.76 -6.69
C TYR A 242 3.29 22.17 -6.14
N ASP A 243 2.03 22.58 -6.12
CA ASP A 243 1.62 23.90 -5.63
C ASP A 243 1.27 23.79 -4.15
N ASN A 244 2.29 23.90 -3.31
CA ASN A 244 2.12 23.82 -1.85
C ASN A 244 1.37 25.04 -1.25
N SER A 245 0.95 26.02 -2.06
CA SER A 245 0.04 27.10 -1.63
C SER A 245 -1.44 26.72 -1.76
N VAL A 246 -1.76 25.59 -2.39
CA VAL A 246 -3.11 25.07 -2.58
C VAL A 246 -3.15 23.61 -2.11
N GLU A 247 -3.86 23.35 -1.02
CA GLU A 247 -3.89 22.05 -0.30
C GLU A 247 -4.01 20.83 -1.23
N ASN A 248 -5.06 20.74 -2.04
CA ASN A 248 -5.30 19.61 -2.95
C ASN A 248 -4.36 19.55 -4.18
N LYS A 249 -3.35 20.44 -4.25
CA LYS A 249 -2.27 20.47 -5.24
C LYS A 249 -0.88 20.43 -4.61
N SER A 250 -0.80 20.45 -3.28
CA SER A 250 0.43 20.26 -2.52
C SER A 250 1.01 18.87 -2.77
N PHE A 251 2.31 18.72 -2.53
CA PHE A 251 2.92 17.40 -2.41
C PHE A 251 2.51 16.71 -1.10
N THR A 252 2.27 17.47 -0.02
CA THR A 252 1.95 16.92 1.31
C THR A 252 0.59 16.22 1.36
N ASP A 253 -0.33 16.60 0.48
CA ASP A 253 -1.65 15.98 0.29
C ASP A 253 -1.57 14.61 -0.42
N ILE A 254 -0.42 14.20 -0.97
CA ILE A 254 -0.21 12.78 -1.28
C ILE A 254 -0.04 12.03 0.06
N LEU A 255 -0.83 10.96 0.26
CA LEU A 255 -0.89 10.22 1.54
C LEU A 255 0.52 9.89 2.04
N LEU A 256 0.70 10.07 3.35
CA LEU A 256 1.99 9.98 4.02
C LEU A 256 2.70 8.64 3.77
N SER A 257 1.96 7.52 3.86
CA SER A 257 2.48 6.18 3.61
C SER A 257 2.92 5.97 2.15
N TYR A 258 2.24 6.59 1.19
CA TYR A 258 2.66 6.59 -0.22
C TYR A 258 3.91 7.45 -0.43
N ARG A 259 4.03 8.61 0.24
CA ARG A 259 5.27 9.41 0.18
C ARG A 259 6.46 8.67 0.80
N HIS A 260 6.31 8.09 1.99
CA HIS A 260 7.37 7.30 2.62
C HIS A 260 7.81 6.12 1.73
N GLU A 261 6.87 5.36 1.17
CA GLU A 261 7.15 4.26 0.23
C GLU A 261 7.92 4.74 -1.01
N ASN A 262 7.59 5.91 -1.55
CA ASN A 262 8.23 6.45 -2.75
C ASN A 262 9.58 7.15 -2.48
N SER A 263 9.93 7.41 -1.22
CA SER A 263 11.24 7.96 -0.79
C SER A 263 12.24 6.91 -0.29
N GLN A 264 11.84 5.64 -0.17
CA GLN A 264 12.61 4.63 0.58
C GLN A 264 13.91 4.18 -0.07
N TYR A 265 14.08 4.47 -1.37
CA TYR A 265 15.02 3.82 -2.27
C TYR A 265 16.48 4.17 -2.01
N THR A 266 16.75 5.39 -1.51
CA THR A 266 18.11 5.87 -1.24
C THR A 266 18.35 6.13 0.25
N THR A 267 19.63 6.24 0.62
CA THR A 267 20.02 6.58 2.00
C THR A 267 19.65 7.99 2.42
N ASP A 268 19.41 8.89 1.47
CA ASP A 268 19.12 10.31 1.61
C ASP A 268 17.68 10.71 1.21
N GLY A 269 16.78 9.72 1.03
CA GLY A 269 15.34 9.94 0.94
C GLY A 269 14.85 10.49 -0.40
N GLU A 270 15.50 10.12 -1.51
CA GLU A 270 15.08 10.58 -2.84
C GLU A 270 13.86 9.83 -3.38
N TYR A 271 12.96 10.60 -3.95
CA TYR A 271 11.84 10.10 -4.72
C TYR A 271 12.33 9.64 -6.10
N TYR A 272 11.96 8.44 -6.52
CA TYR A 272 12.25 7.88 -7.85
C TYR A 272 11.00 7.44 -8.62
N SER A 273 9.85 7.42 -7.93
CA SER A 273 8.54 7.18 -8.53
C SER A 273 7.47 8.01 -7.79
N LEU A 274 6.25 8.05 -8.33
CA LEU A 274 5.07 8.57 -7.66
C LEU A 274 3.99 7.47 -7.57
N PRO A 275 3.17 7.44 -6.52
CA PRO A 275 2.05 6.49 -6.42
C PRO A 275 1.01 6.78 -7.52
N PHE A 276 0.38 5.75 -8.08
CA PHE A 276 -0.67 5.92 -9.10
C PHE A 276 -1.95 5.14 -8.79
N ASN A 277 -1.86 3.82 -8.69
CA ASN A 277 -2.99 2.93 -8.44
C ASN A 277 -2.74 2.11 -7.19
N LYS A 278 -3.08 2.67 -6.03
CA LYS A 278 -2.82 2.05 -4.72
C LYS A 278 -3.99 1.25 -4.20
N SER A 279 -3.68 0.17 -3.50
CA SER A 279 -4.67 -0.76 -2.95
C SER A 279 -4.23 -1.27 -1.58
N THR A 280 -5.15 -1.94 -0.90
CA THR A 280 -4.87 -2.72 0.29
C THR A 280 -5.76 -3.96 0.26
N GLU A 281 -5.41 -5.01 1.00
CA GLU A 281 -6.26 -6.20 1.09
C GLU A 281 -7.47 -5.90 1.98
N VAL A 282 -8.62 -6.51 1.69
CA VAL A 282 -9.85 -6.40 2.50
C VAL A 282 -10.50 -7.77 2.65
N MET A 283 -11.31 -7.93 3.71
CA MET A 283 -12.14 -9.12 3.92
C MET A 283 -13.46 -8.95 3.19
N ILE A 284 -13.75 -9.81 2.21
CA ILE A 284 -15.02 -9.85 1.50
C ILE A 284 -15.78 -11.08 2.01
N TYR A 285 -17.03 -10.91 2.43
CA TYR A 285 -17.80 -11.97 3.10
C TYR A 285 -19.22 -12.11 2.54
N ASN A 286 -19.74 -13.33 2.60
CA ASN A 286 -21.12 -13.68 2.29
C ASN A 286 -22.00 -13.20 3.45
N LYS A 287 -22.55 -12.00 3.32
CA LYS A 287 -23.37 -11.35 4.35
C LYS A 287 -24.59 -12.18 4.71
N THR A 288 -25.20 -12.93 3.77
CA THR A 288 -26.31 -13.83 4.08
C THR A 288 -25.92 -14.91 5.11
N ILE A 289 -24.70 -15.46 5.07
CA ILE A 289 -24.21 -16.40 6.09
C ILE A 289 -24.08 -15.71 7.45
N PHE A 290 -23.41 -14.54 7.50
CA PHE A 290 -23.17 -13.84 8.76
C PHE A 290 -24.45 -13.24 9.36
N ASP A 291 -25.42 -12.84 8.54
CA ASP A 291 -26.73 -12.38 9.01
C ASP A 291 -27.52 -13.49 9.71
N ILE A 292 -27.44 -14.73 9.20
CA ILE A 292 -28.04 -15.91 9.85
C ILE A 292 -27.38 -16.16 11.21
N LEU A 293 -26.04 -16.13 11.29
CA LEU A 293 -25.32 -16.29 12.55
C LEU A 293 -25.61 -15.16 13.57
N ILE A 294 -25.98 -13.96 13.10
CA ILE A 294 -26.44 -12.85 13.95
C ILE A 294 -27.90 -13.07 14.40
N GLU A 295 -28.79 -13.56 13.52
CA GLU A 295 -30.20 -13.82 13.86
C GLU A 295 -30.36 -15.01 14.82
N ASP A 296 -29.51 -16.04 14.70
CA ASP A 296 -29.45 -17.21 15.60
C ASP A 296 -28.69 -16.96 16.92
N GLU A 297 -28.29 -15.71 17.21
CA GLU A 297 -27.53 -15.29 18.41
C GLU A 297 -26.15 -15.99 18.58
N VAL A 298 -25.54 -16.49 17.50
CA VAL A 298 -24.20 -17.12 17.50
C VAL A 298 -23.09 -16.06 17.60
N ILE A 299 -23.26 -14.93 16.90
CA ILE A 299 -22.39 -13.75 16.97
C ILE A 299 -23.23 -12.48 17.10
N ASP A 300 -22.65 -11.42 17.69
CA ASP A 300 -23.30 -10.11 17.80
C ASP A 300 -22.75 -9.05 16.82
N HIS A 301 -21.66 -9.36 16.11
CA HIS A 301 -21.06 -8.51 15.09
C HIS A 301 -20.27 -9.31 14.03
N ILE A 302 -19.90 -8.68 12.93
CA ILE A 302 -18.98 -9.24 11.93
C ILE A 302 -17.56 -9.26 12.53
N PRO A 303 -16.85 -10.40 12.55
CA PRO A 303 -15.50 -10.52 13.11
C PRO A 303 -14.53 -9.43 12.65
N THR A 304 -13.89 -8.79 13.63
CA THR A 304 -12.85 -7.77 13.46
C THR A 304 -11.47 -8.30 13.79
N THR A 305 -11.37 -9.39 14.56
CA THR A 305 -10.12 -10.09 14.84
C THR A 305 -10.04 -11.45 14.14
N TRP A 306 -8.81 -11.91 13.97
CA TRP A 306 -8.49 -13.25 13.51
C TRP A 306 -8.93 -14.35 14.50
N GLN A 307 -9.10 -14.01 15.77
CA GLN A 307 -9.63 -14.91 16.78
C GLN A 307 -11.16 -15.05 16.62
N GLU A 308 -11.88 -13.93 16.50
CA GLU A 308 -13.34 -13.92 16.26
C GLU A 308 -13.74 -14.67 14.97
N LEU A 309 -12.94 -14.57 13.90
CA LEU A 309 -13.26 -15.22 12.62
C LEU A 309 -13.07 -16.74 12.68
N PHE A 310 -12.12 -17.22 13.48
CA PHE A 310 -11.89 -18.65 13.73
C PHE A 310 -12.93 -19.30 14.63
N ASP A 311 -13.32 -18.63 15.71
CA ASP A 311 -14.12 -19.26 16.77
C ASP A 311 -15.52 -19.67 16.27
N ILE A 312 -15.92 -19.19 15.09
CA ILE A 312 -17.18 -19.48 14.38
C ILE A 312 -17.06 -20.48 13.22
N SER A 313 -15.88 -21.07 12.97
CA SER A 313 -15.67 -22.00 11.84
C SER A 313 -16.65 -23.19 11.89
N ASP A 314 -16.85 -23.80 13.07
CA ASP A 314 -17.77 -24.94 13.26
C ASP A 314 -19.24 -24.54 12.97
N ASP A 315 -19.66 -23.34 13.36
CA ASP A 315 -21.04 -22.86 13.16
C ASP A 315 -21.33 -22.51 11.70
N ILE A 316 -20.38 -21.89 10.98
CA ILE A 316 -20.47 -21.71 9.53
C ILE A 316 -20.57 -23.09 8.85
N MET A 317 -19.75 -24.06 9.27
CA MET A 317 -19.74 -25.42 8.70
C MET A 317 -21.04 -26.19 8.99
N ALA A 318 -21.76 -25.86 10.07
CA ALA A 318 -23.07 -26.43 10.38
C ALA A 318 -24.19 -25.97 9.42
N ILE A 319 -24.13 -24.72 8.93
CA ILE A 319 -25.18 -24.14 8.05
C ILE A 319 -24.84 -24.15 6.56
N LYS A 320 -23.58 -24.40 6.18
CA LYS A 320 -23.10 -24.27 4.78
C LYS A 320 -23.94 -25.00 3.74
N ASP A 321 -24.42 -26.21 4.06
CA ASP A 321 -25.05 -27.09 3.06
C ASP A 321 -26.44 -26.57 2.64
N ASP A 322 -27.21 -26.02 3.57
CA ASP A 322 -28.52 -25.42 3.27
C ASP A 322 -28.35 -24.10 2.51
N VAL A 323 -27.38 -23.26 2.91
CA VAL A 323 -27.06 -21.99 2.23
C VAL A 323 -26.57 -22.24 0.79
N ILE A 324 -25.76 -23.27 0.55
CA ILE A 324 -25.31 -23.65 -0.80
C ILE A 324 -26.47 -24.17 -1.65
N ASP A 325 -27.42 -24.91 -1.09
CA ASP A 325 -28.61 -25.34 -1.84
C ASP A 325 -29.48 -24.14 -2.25
N ASP A 326 -29.67 -23.14 -1.38
CA ASP A 326 -30.41 -21.91 -1.71
C ASP A 326 -29.68 -21.05 -2.77
N ILE A 327 -28.37 -20.85 -2.65
CA ILE A 327 -27.55 -20.14 -3.65
C ILE A 327 -27.62 -20.85 -5.02
N THR A 328 -27.48 -22.17 -5.04
CA THR A 328 -27.46 -22.94 -6.29
C THR A 328 -28.85 -23.13 -6.88
N ALA A 329 -29.91 -23.14 -6.07
CA ALA A 329 -31.29 -23.04 -6.54
C ALA A 329 -31.57 -21.71 -7.23
N LYS A 330 -31.10 -20.58 -6.67
CA LYS A 330 -31.19 -19.25 -7.33
C LYS A 330 -30.40 -19.23 -8.64
N LEU A 331 -29.16 -19.72 -8.67
CA LEU A 331 -28.35 -19.81 -9.90
C LEU A 331 -29.05 -20.63 -11.00
N ASN A 332 -29.63 -21.78 -10.65
CA ASN A 332 -30.35 -22.64 -11.57
C ASN A 332 -31.70 -22.07 -12.04
N ALA A 333 -32.25 -21.04 -11.37
CA ALA A 333 -33.42 -20.30 -11.84
C ALA A 333 -33.10 -19.27 -12.95
N SER A 334 -31.81 -19.03 -13.24
CA SER A 334 -31.39 -18.08 -14.29
C SER A 334 -31.74 -18.56 -15.71
N THR A 335 -32.00 -17.61 -16.62
CA THR A 335 -32.12 -17.89 -18.06
C THR A 335 -30.76 -18.11 -18.75
N THR A 336 -29.66 -17.78 -18.07
CA THR A 336 -28.29 -17.90 -18.59
C THR A 336 -27.68 -19.24 -18.21
N LEU A 337 -27.70 -20.19 -19.16
CA LEU A 337 -27.29 -21.59 -18.93
C LEU A 337 -25.85 -21.79 -18.40
N SER A 338 -24.95 -20.81 -18.56
CA SER A 338 -23.59 -20.89 -18.01
C SER A 338 -23.51 -20.63 -16.50
N LEU A 339 -24.57 -20.13 -15.87
CA LEU A 339 -24.64 -19.96 -14.42
C LEU A 339 -25.12 -21.22 -13.71
N HIS A 340 -25.81 -22.12 -14.43
CA HIS A 340 -26.37 -23.37 -13.89
C HIS A 340 -25.28 -24.29 -13.28
N LYS A 341 -25.70 -25.14 -12.34
CA LYS A 341 -24.88 -26.16 -11.68
C LYS A 341 -25.66 -27.47 -11.62
N THR A 342 -25.04 -28.55 -12.10
CA THR A 342 -25.55 -29.91 -11.95
C THR A 342 -25.45 -30.37 -10.49
N ALA A 343 -26.21 -31.41 -10.12
CA ALA A 343 -26.14 -31.97 -8.76
C ALA A 343 -24.72 -32.46 -8.37
N GLU A 344 -23.93 -32.90 -9.35
CA GLU A 344 -22.55 -33.34 -9.16
C GLU A 344 -21.60 -32.15 -8.91
N GLU A 345 -21.83 -31.01 -9.58
CA GLU A 345 -21.13 -29.75 -9.28
C GLU A 345 -21.57 -29.12 -7.95
N ILE A 346 -22.84 -29.19 -7.58
CA ILE A 346 -23.35 -28.69 -6.29
C ILE A 346 -22.75 -29.49 -5.13
N GLN A 347 -22.68 -30.82 -5.24
CA GLN A 347 -22.00 -31.63 -4.23
C GLN A 347 -20.50 -31.29 -4.16
N ALA A 348 -19.82 -31.11 -5.30
CA ALA A 348 -18.43 -30.69 -5.32
C ALA A 348 -18.20 -29.28 -4.70
N ILE A 349 -19.17 -28.37 -4.78
CA ILE A 349 -19.15 -27.09 -4.06
C ILE A 349 -19.23 -27.32 -2.54
N LYS A 350 -20.18 -28.13 -2.07
CA LYS A 350 -20.34 -28.48 -0.64
C LYS A 350 -19.13 -29.21 -0.05
N ASP A 351 -18.50 -30.08 -0.83
CA ASP A 351 -17.37 -30.92 -0.42
C ASP A 351 -16.02 -30.15 -0.33
N ASN A 352 -15.94 -28.92 -0.84
CA ASN A 352 -14.70 -28.11 -0.89
C ASN A 352 -14.85 -26.70 -0.28
N PHE A 353 -15.83 -26.50 0.61
CA PHE A 353 -16.11 -25.24 1.29
C PHE A 353 -15.26 -25.06 2.58
N VAL A 354 -14.92 -23.81 2.95
CA VAL A 354 -13.92 -23.47 3.98
C VAL A 354 -14.18 -22.13 4.73
N PRO A 355 -14.03 -22.05 6.07
CA PRO A 355 -13.95 -20.78 6.84
C PRO A 355 -12.62 -20.46 7.59
N GLU A 356 -12.08 -19.29 7.28
CA GLU A 356 -10.78 -18.69 7.67
C GLU A 356 -10.75 -18.08 9.11
N VAL A 357 -9.71 -17.53 9.79
CA VAL A 357 -8.22 -17.34 9.80
C VAL A 357 -7.95 -16.53 11.11
N ARG A 358 -6.91 -16.59 11.99
CA ARG A 358 -5.45 -16.91 12.09
C ARG A 358 -5.08 -17.05 13.60
N SER A 359 -4.03 -17.70 14.16
CA SER A 359 -3.20 -18.93 14.05
C SER A 359 -2.72 -19.59 12.74
N MET A 360 -2.69 -18.88 11.60
CA MET A 360 -2.46 -19.45 10.26
C MET A 360 -1.52 -20.67 10.14
N LEU A 361 -0.20 -20.61 10.37
CA LEU A 361 0.70 -21.66 9.82
C LEU A 361 0.53 -23.04 10.47
N SER A 362 0.17 -23.11 11.75
CA SER A 362 -0.22 -24.39 12.35
C SER A 362 -1.65 -24.76 11.97
N TYR A 363 -2.59 -23.82 12.08
CA TYR A 363 -4.01 -24.05 11.83
C TYR A 363 -4.28 -24.46 10.38
N PHE A 364 -3.80 -23.70 9.40
CA PHE A 364 -3.94 -23.99 7.97
C PHE A 364 -3.34 -25.34 7.60
N PHE A 365 -2.23 -25.74 8.21
CA PHE A 365 -1.66 -27.04 7.91
C PHE A 365 -2.59 -28.17 8.36
N ASP A 366 -3.28 -28.01 9.50
CA ASP A 366 -4.25 -28.99 10.01
C ASP A 366 -5.58 -28.93 9.25
N HIS A 367 -6.04 -27.73 8.88
CA HIS A 367 -7.37 -27.44 8.32
C HIS A 367 -7.38 -27.14 6.81
N ARG A 368 -6.29 -27.32 6.06
CA ARG A 368 -6.24 -27.16 4.58
C ARG A 368 -7.23 -28.04 3.80
N ASP A 369 -7.79 -29.03 4.49
CA ASP A 369 -8.70 -30.06 3.98
C ASP A 369 -10.11 -29.94 4.60
N THR A 370 -10.38 -28.87 5.37
CA THR A 370 -11.67 -28.59 6.01
C THR A 370 -12.03 -27.10 6.03
N ASP A 371 -11.11 -26.20 6.41
CA ASP A 371 -11.43 -24.80 6.79
C ASP A 371 -10.54 -23.71 6.18
N PHE A 372 -9.49 -24.05 5.43
CA PHE A 372 -8.82 -23.07 4.55
C PHE A 372 -8.41 -23.68 3.21
N THR A 373 -8.36 -22.87 2.15
CA THR A 373 -7.70 -23.31 0.93
C THR A 373 -7.18 -22.19 0.03
N LEU A 374 -6.41 -22.59 -0.99
CA LEU A 374 -5.87 -21.73 -2.03
C LEU A 374 -6.57 -22.00 -3.37
N PRO A 375 -6.65 -21.02 -4.29
CA PRO A 375 -7.31 -21.18 -5.59
C PRO A 375 -6.87 -22.42 -6.38
N GLY A 376 -5.57 -22.74 -6.30
CA GLY A 376 -4.98 -23.91 -6.94
C GLY A 376 -5.56 -25.27 -6.51
N LYS A 377 -6.19 -25.38 -5.33
CA LYS A 377 -6.85 -26.64 -4.90
C LYS A 377 -8.08 -26.95 -5.76
N TRP A 378 -8.84 -25.92 -6.14
CA TRP A 378 -9.94 -26.03 -7.10
C TRP A 378 -9.48 -25.95 -8.57
N GLY A 379 -8.17 -25.82 -8.83
CA GLY A 379 -7.63 -25.58 -10.17
C GLY A 379 -7.87 -24.16 -10.70
N LEU A 380 -8.22 -23.21 -9.84
CA LEU A 380 -8.49 -21.81 -10.16
C LEU A 380 -7.24 -20.93 -9.99
N ALA A 381 -7.23 -19.77 -10.65
CA ALA A 381 -6.18 -18.77 -10.49
C ALA A 381 -6.46 -17.75 -9.36
N TYR A 382 -7.73 -17.56 -9.00
CA TYR A 382 -8.18 -16.57 -8.00
C TYR A 382 -9.32 -17.13 -7.15
N ALA A 383 -9.39 -16.74 -5.86
CA ALA A 383 -10.44 -17.19 -4.94
C ALA A 383 -11.82 -16.59 -5.27
N SER A 384 -11.83 -15.46 -5.99
CA SER A 384 -13.05 -14.72 -6.34
C SER A 384 -14.07 -15.53 -7.14
N ASP A 385 -13.60 -16.46 -7.98
CA ASP A 385 -14.49 -17.33 -8.77
C ASP A 385 -15.15 -18.43 -7.91
N ALA A 386 -14.49 -18.85 -6.83
CA ALA A 386 -15.09 -19.72 -5.83
C ALA A 386 -16.15 -18.95 -5.01
N PHE A 387 -15.76 -17.82 -4.41
CA PHE A 387 -16.64 -16.98 -3.57
C PHE A 387 -17.96 -16.63 -4.26
N LYS A 388 -17.94 -16.15 -5.52
CA LYS A 388 -19.17 -15.81 -6.30
C LYS A 388 -20.21 -16.93 -6.39
N THR A 389 -19.78 -18.18 -6.28
CA THR A 389 -20.67 -19.36 -6.36
C THR A 389 -21.08 -19.91 -4.99
N GLY A 390 -20.68 -19.26 -3.89
CA GLY A 390 -20.93 -19.72 -2.52
C GLY A 390 -19.97 -20.81 -2.04
N GLN A 391 -18.85 -21.07 -2.73
CA GLN A 391 -17.84 -22.06 -2.30
C GLN A 391 -17.06 -21.62 -1.05
N THR A 392 -17.12 -20.36 -0.65
CA THR A 392 -16.51 -19.88 0.61
C THR A 392 -17.44 -18.88 1.30
N ALA A 393 -17.38 -18.81 2.64
CA ALA A 393 -18.05 -17.76 3.40
C ALA A 393 -17.30 -16.42 3.31
N VAL A 394 -15.99 -16.47 3.14
CA VAL A 394 -15.06 -15.35 3.15
C VAL A 394 -14.08 -15.47 1.97
N THR A 395 -13.52 -14.36 1.52
CA THR A 395 -12.34 -14.32 0.67
C THR A 395 -11.55 -13.03 0.94
N PHE A 396 -10.23 -13.13 0.99
CA PHE A 396 -9.35 -11.97 1.11
C PHE A 396 -8.84 -11.53 -0.27
N GLY A 397 -8.70 -10.23 -0.48
CA GLY A 397 -8.12 -9.71 -1.70
C GLY A 397 -8.04 -8.18 -1.81
N SER A 398 -7.15 -7.72 -2.67
CA SER A 398 -6.95 -6.31 -3.02
C SER A 398 -8.23 -5.59 -3.39
N THR A 399 -8.41 -4.37 -2.87
CA THR A 399 -9.49 -3.43 -3.25
C THR A 399 -9.56 -3.21 -4.77
N GLY A 400 -8.41 -3.16 -5.44
CA GLY A 400 -8.29 -3.04 -6.89
C GLY A 400 -8.78 -4.29 -7.67
N GLY A 401 -9.00 -5.40 -6.98
CA GLY A 401 -9.61 -6.65 -7.48
C GLY A 401 -11.02 -6.93 -6.92
N ALA A 402 -11.45 -6.27 -5.84
CA ALA A 402 -12.64 -6.62 -5.06
C ALA A 402 -13.92 -6.88 -5.90
N ARG A 403 -14.16 -6.08 -6.95
CA ARG A 403 -15.27 -6.27 -7.90
C ARG A 403 -15.41 -7.68 -8.48
N TYR A 404 -14.32 -8.44 -8.61
CA TYR A 404 -14.35 -9.79 -9.17
C TYR A 404 -15.04 -10.81 -8.27
N ASN A 405 -15.32 -10.46 -7.01
CA ASN A 405 -16.05 -11.23 -6.02
C ASN A 405 -17.57 -10.92 -6.02
N THR A 406 -18.04 -9.96 -6.83
CA THR A 406 -19.47 -9.58 -6.87
C THR A 406 -20.33 -10.78 -7.28
N PRO A 407 -21.30 -11.22 -6.45
CA PRO A 407 -22.16 -12.35 -6.78
C PRO A 407 -23.02 -12.08 -8.01
N ASP A 408 -23.41 -13.14 -8.72
CA ASP A 408 -24.31 -13.02 -9.87
C ASP A 408 -25.71 -12.52 -9.46
N ILE A 409 -26.35 -11.77 -10.36
CA ILE A 409 -27.73 -11.29 -10.20
C ILE A 409 -28.68 -12.19 -10.99
N VAL A 410 -29.71 -12.72 -10.32
CA VAL A 410 -30.77 -13.53 -10.94
C VAL A 410 -32.13 -12.93 -10.59
N ASN A 411 -32.99 -12.76 -11.60
CA ASN A 411 -34.33 -12.15 -11.49
C ASN A 411 -34.40 -10.72 -10.90
N GLY A 412 -33.25 -10.06 -10.67
CA GLY A 412 -33.14 -8.71 -10.09
C GLY A 412 -32.54 -8.68 -8.68
N GLU A 413 -32.23 -9.84 -8.10
CA GLU A 413 -31.65 -9.99 -6.76
C GLU A 413 -30.29 -10.69 -6.86
N PHE A 414 -29.37 -10.44 -5.91
CA PHE A 414 -28.13 -11.22 -5.82
C PHE A 414 -28.42 -12.66 -5.37
N VAL A 415 -27.59 -13.61 -5.81
CA VAL A 415 -27.69 -15.00 -5.33
C VAL A 415 -27.44 -15.13 -3.82
N PHE A 416 -26.58 -14.27 -3.26
CA PHE A 416 -26.47 -13.98 -1.83
C PHE A 416 -26.02 -12.53 -1.63
N ASP A 417 -26.37 -11.93 -0.48
CA ASP A 417 -25.90 -10.60 -0.12
C ASP A 417 -24.43 -10.67 0.33
N PHE A 418 -23.65 -9.64 0.01
CA PHE A 418 -22.23 -9.56 0.35
C PHE A 418 -21.94 -8.34 1.23
N GLY A 419 -20.81 -8.40 1.93
CA GLY A 419 -20.21 -7.27 2.62
C GLY A 419 -18.71 -7.24 2.42
N VAL A 420 -18.11 -6.09 2.76
CA VAL A 420 -16.65 -5.93 2.80
C VAL A 420 -16.28 -5.23 4.10
N ALA A 421 -15.22 -5.70 4.76
CA ALA A 421 -14.69 -5.18 6.00
C ALA A 421 -13.15 -5.00 5.90
N PRO A 422 -12.55 -4.21 6.80
CA PRO A 422 -11.10 -4.21 7.00
C PRO A 422 -10.52 -5.61 7.16
N MET A 423 -9.21 -5.75 6.92
CA MET A 423 -8.48 -6.96 7.33
C MET A 423 -8.65 -7.17 8.84
N PRO A 424 -9.01 -8.38 9.29
CA PRO A 424 -9.02 -8.68 10.71
C PRO A 424 -7.61 -8.59 11.27
N TYR A 425 -7.51 -8.26 12.56
CA TYR A 425 -6.24 -8.06 13.25
C TYR A 425 -6.02 -9.12 14.34
N ASN A 426 -4.80 -9.18 14.88
CA ASN A 426 -4.48 -10.10 15.97
C ASN A 426 -5.03 -9.55 17.29
N ALA A 427 -6.03 -10.22 17.90
CA ALA A 427 -6.59 -9.81 19.19
C ALA A 427 -5.55 -9.78 20.32
N ASP A 428 -4.54 -10.67 20.25
CA ASP A 428 -3.45 -10.76 21.22
C ASP A 428 -2.40 -9.63 21.07
N MET A 429 -2.44 -8.85 19.98
CA MET A 429 -1.51 -7.75 19.69
C MET A 429 -2.18 -6.61 18.89
N PRO A 430 -3.17 -5.90 19.48
CA PRO A 430 -3.87 -4.79 18.83
C PRO A 430 -2.94 -3.64 18.41
N GLU A 431 -1.87 -3.41 19.16
CA GLU A 431 -0.82 -2.42 18.87
C GLU A 431 0.02 -2.76 17.64
N ASN A 432 0.04 -4.03 17.21
CA ASN A 432 0.70 -4.49 15.98
C ASN A 432 -0.30 -4.64 14.81
N ARG A 433 -1.50 -4.02 14.89
CA ARG A 433 -2.47 -4.01 13.79
C ARG A 433 -1.88 -3.38 12.54
N THR A 434 -1.89 -4.15 11.45
CA THR A 434 -1.23 -3.81 10.18
C THR A 434 -2.08 -4.26 9.00
N ALA A 435 -2.19 -3.40 7.98
CA ALA A 435 -2.78 -3.71 6.68
C ALA A 435 -1.72 -3.46 5.60
N ILE A 436 -1.54 -4.39 4.66
CA ILE A 436 -0.52 -4.23 3.62
C ILE A 436 -0.97 -3.18 2.59
N GLN A 437 -0.09 -2.25 2.29
CA GLN A 437 -0.16 -1.30 1.19
C GLN A 437 0.42 -1.95 -0.06
N GLN A 438 -0.39 -2.02 -1.12
CA GLN A 438 -0.01 -2.57 -2.42
C GLN A 438 -0.39 -1.63 -3.56
N GLY A 439 -0.20 -2.08 -4.80
CA GLY A 439 -0.47 -1.30 -6.00
C GLY A 439 0.74 -0.51 -6.49
N THR A 440 0.73 -0.16 -7.77
CA THR A 440 1.92 0.30 -8.50
C THR A 440 2.11 1.82 -8.47
N ASN A 441 3.38 2.19 -8.64
CA ASN A 441 3.88 3.55 -8.82
C ASN A 441 4.21 3.78 -10.31
N MET A 442 4.54 5.02 -10.66
CA MET A 442 5.05 5.42 -11.98
C MET A 442 6.42 6.05 -11.83
N SER A 443 7.41 5.61 -12.61
CA SER A 443 8.75 6.21 -12.68
C SER A 443 8.99 6.87 -14.03
N ILE A 444 9.80 7.94 -14.05
CA ILE A 444 10.36 8.50 -15.30
C ILE A 444 11.71 7.85 -15.54
N THR A 445 11.97 7.44 -16.77
CA THR A 445 13.23 6.77 -17.14
C THR A 445 14.32 7.77 -17.54
N THR A 446 15.52 7.25 -17.85
CA THR A 446 16.59 8.05 -18.47
C THR A 446 16.37 8.35 -19.97
N ALA A 447 15.32 7.82 -20.61
CA ALA A 447 15.04 8.05 -22.04
C ALA A 447 14.55 9.48 -22.37
N GLY A 448 14.61 9.83 -23.65
CA GLY A 448 14.21 11.13 -24.17
C GLY A 448 15.13 12.30 -23.80
N THR A 449 14.84 13.46 -24.38
CA THR A 449 15.41 14.76 -24.03
C THR A 449 14.87 15.29 -22.70
N ASP A 450 15.44 16.38 -22.21
CA ASP A 450 14.99 17.07 -20.99
C ASP A 450 13.57 17.65 -21.13
N GLN A 451 13.13 17.94 -22.38
CA GLN A 451 11.76 18.35 -22.70
C GLN A 451 10.78 17.17 -22.63
N GLU A 452 11.14 16.01 -23.15
CA GLU A 452 10.34 14.78 -23.00
C GLU A 452 10.25 14.33 -21.54
N LYS A 453 11.32 14.49 -20.75
CA LYS A 453 11.30 14.25 -19.29
C LYS A 453 10.40 15.26 -18.55
N LEU A 454 10.44 16.54 -18.93
CA LEU A 454 9.54 17.57 -18.35
C LEU A 454 8.07 17.30 -18.71
N ALA A 455 7.77 16.94 -19.96
CA ALA A 455 6.42 16.51 -20.36
C ALA A 455 5.96 15.27 -19.58
N SER A 456 6.86 14.29 -19.41
CA SER A 456 6.59 13.09 -18.60
C SER A 456 6.27 13.43 -17.14
N TRP A 457 7.03 14.36 -16.54
CA TRP A 457 6.75 14.87 -15.20
C TRP A 457 5.40 15.56 -15.10
N LEU A 458 5.08 16.44 -16.06
CA LEU A 458 3.79 17.13 -16.08
C LEU A 458 2.62 16.13 -16.21
N PHE A 459 2.78 15.07 -17.00
CA PHE A 459 1.78 13.99 -17.09
C PHE A 459 1.65 13.19 -15.79
N LEU A 460 2.75 12.83 -15.12
CA LEU A 460 2.67 12.19 -13.80
C LEU A 460 2.03 13.08 -12.74
N LYS A 461 2.30 14.40 -12.78
CA LYS A 461 1.65 15.38 -11.89
C LYS A 461 0.16 15.53 -12.18
N TYR A 462 -0.27 15.34 -13.43
CA TYR A 462 -1.67 15.31 -13.83
C TYR A 462 -2.36 13.99 -13.42
N LEU A 463 -1.75 12.82 -13.66
CA LEU A 463 -2.24 11.51 -13.18
C LEU A 463 -2.37 11.43 -11.65
N THR A 464 -1.64 12.29 -10.92
CA THR A 464 -1.70 12.45 -9.46
C THR A 464 -2.40 13.74 -9.02
N SER A 465 -3.29 14.32 -9.83
CA SER A 465 -4.20 15.39 -9.41
C SER A 465 -5.41 14.84 -8.64
N ALA A 466 -6.07 15.67 -7.82
CA ALA A 466 -7.25 15.24 -7.06
C ALA A 466 -8.41 14.84 -7.98
N GLU A 467 -8.59 15.55 -9.08
CA GLU A 467 -9.65 15.33 -10.07
C GLU A 467 -9.47 13.99 -10.80
N VAL A 468 -8.24 13.68 -11.25
CA VAL A 468 -7.93 12.39 -11.91
C VAL A 468 -8.02 11.24 -10.91
N GLN A 469 -7.56 11.43 -9.68
CA GLN A 469 -7.57 10.39 -8.65
C GLN A 469 -8.97 10.06 -8.13
N LEU A 470 -9.87 11.06 -8.05
CA LEU A 470 -11.29 10.85 -7.78
C LEU A 470 -11.93 9.98 -8.87
N ASP A 471 -11.81 10.39 -10.14
CA ASP A 471 -12.38 9.66 -11.28
C ASP A 471 -11.80 8.23 -11.41
N PHE A 472 -10.50 8.08 -11.18
CA PHE A 472 -9.82 6.78 -11.21
C PHE A 472 -10.31 5.83 -10.11
N ALA A 473 -10.43 6.31 -8.88
CA ALA A 473 -10.91 5.51 -7.74
C ALA A 473 -12.36 5.06 -7.97
N LEU A 474 -13.25 5.99 -8.35
CA LEU A 474 -14.66 5.71 -8.65
C LEU A 474 -14.81 4.66 -9.76
N LYS A 475 -14.03 4.75 -10.84
CA LYS A 475 -14.09 3.79 -11.96
C LYS A 475 -13.58 2.40 -11.57
N THR A 476 -12.51 2.32 -10.80
CA THR A 476 -11.70 1.09 -10.67
C THR A 476 -11.88 0.33 -9.35
N GLY A 477 -12.06 1.03 -8.22
CA GLY A 477 -11.97 0.48 -6.87
C GLY A 477 -10.57 0.56 -6.23
N TYR A 478 -9.58 1.15 -6.92
CA TYR A 478 -8.30 1.51 -6.28
C TYR A 478 -8.47 2.71 -5.34
N SER A 479 -7.63 2.80 -4.32
CA SER A 479 -7.58 3.89 -3.35
C SER A 479 -6.96 5.16 -3.99
N PRO A 480 -7.56 6.35 -3.79
CA PRO A 480 -6.96 7.62 -4.22
C PRO A 480 -5.60 7.86 -3.57
N VAL A 481 -4.64 8.42 -4.30
CA VAL A 481 -3.32 8.75 -3.72
C VAL A 481 -3.29 10.08 -2.94
N ARG A 482 -4.40 10.83 -2.91
CA ARG A 482 -4.54 12.14 -2.26
C ARG A 482 -5.52 12.14 -1.10
N THR A 483 -5.16 12.80 0.00
CA THR A 483 -6.01 12.95 1.21
C THR A 483 -7.28 13.72 0.91
N SER A 484 -7.19 14.82 0.17
CA SER A 484 -8.31 15.68 -0.24
C SER A 484 -9.42 14.96 -1.03
N VAL A 485 -9.13 13.80 -1.63
CA VAL A 485 -10.14 12.97 -2.31
C VAL A 485 -10.97 12.15 -1.32
N TYR A 486 -10.45 11.85 -0.13
CA TYR A 486 -11.22 11.13 0.90
C TYR A 486 -12.36 11.99 1.48
N ASP A 487 -12.19 13.32 1.47
CA ASP A 487 -13.16 14.32 1.90
C ASP A 487 -14.04 14.87 0.76
N ASP A 488 -13.77 14.50 -0.50
CA ASP A 488 -14.59 14.91 -1.63
C ASP A 488 -16.04 14.40 -1.48
N PRO A 489 -17.07 15.25 -1.60
CA PRO A 489 -18.46 14.85 -1.38
C PRO A 489 -18.94 13.68 -2.26
N ILE A 490 -18.42 13.52 -3.47
CA ILE A 490 -18.75 12.40 -4.36
C ILE A 490 -18.09 11.12 -3.86
N TYR A 491 -16.83 11.19 -3.41
CA TYR A 491 -16.15 10.02 -2.85
C TYR A 491 -16.68 9.61 -1.46
N VAL A 492 -17.12 10.58 -0.64
CA VAL A 492 -17.84 10.32 0.61
C VAL A 492 -19.18 9.64 0.35
N LEU A 493 -19.94 10.08 -0.67
CA LEU A 493 -21.17 9.36 -1.09
C LEU A 493 -20.84 7.96 -1.62
N PHE A 494 -19.79 7.82 -2.44
CA PHE A 494 -19.34 6.54 -2.96
C PHE A 494 -19.02 5.54 -1.85
N ARG A 495 -18.22 5.91 -0.85
CA ARG A 495 -17.91 5.05 0.32
C ARG A 495 -19.16 4.69 1.14
N GLN A 496 -20.25 5.47 1.06
CA GLN A 496 -21.54 5.16 1.68
C GLN A 496 -22.47 4.30 0.80
N GLY A 497 -21.96 3.67 -0.27
CA GLY A 497 -22.79 2.88 -1.18
C GLY A 497 -23.71 3.70 -2.07
N LYS A 498 -23.34 4.95 -2.42
CA LYS A 498 -24.19 5.87 -3.20
C LYS A 498 -23.50 6.48 -4.42
N ASP A 499 -24.27 6.82 -5.43
CA ASP A 499 -23.82 7.64 -6.56
C ASP A 499 -23.67 9.13 -6.17
N ALA A 500 -23.18 9.94 -7.12
CA ALA A 500 -23.01 11.39 -6.96
C ALA A 500 -24.32 12.18 -6.73
N PHE A 501 -25.49 11.53 -6.85
CA PHE A 501 -26.81 12.11 -6.61
C PHE A 501 -27.45 11.58 -5.31
N GLY A 502 -26.80 10.64 -4.62
CA GLY A 502 -27.27 10.02 -3.38
C GLY A 502 -28.14 8.76 -3.57
N ASN A 503 -28.28 8.24 -4.80
CA ASN A 503 -28.98 6.98 -5.05
C ASN A 503 -28.10 5.79 -4.63
N PRO A 504 -28.64 4.66 -4.15
CA PRO A 504 -27.86 3.46 -3.88
C PRO A 504 -27.08 2.95 -5.10
N LEU A 505 -25.89 2.40 -4.87
CA LEU A 505 -25.10 1.65 -5.85
C LEU A 505 -25.53 0.18 -5.87
N GLU A 506 -25.35 -0.45 -7.03
CA GLU A 506 -25.66 -1.86 -7.27
C GLU A 506 -24.47 -2.57 -7.96
N GLY A 507 -24.51 -3.91 -7.99
CA GLY A 507 -23.51 -4.75 -8.66
C GLY A 507 -22.06 -4.47 -8.24
N GLU A 508 -21.15 -4.51 -9.23
CA GLU A 508 -19.72 -4.24 -9.00
C GLU A 508 -19.45 -2.87 -8.37
N MET A 509 -20.31 -1.87 -8.58
CA MET A 509 -20.09 -0.53 -8.04
C MET A 509 -20.30 -0.50 -6.53
N LEU A 510 -21.26 -1.26 -6.02
CA LEU A 510 -21.45 -1.44 -4.57
C LEU A 510 -20.27 -2.18 -3.94
N MET A 511 -19.77 -3.24 -4.58
CA MET A 511 -18.58 -3.99 -4.14
C MET A 511 -17.32 -3.11 -4.08
N LYS A 512 -17.05 -2.29 -5.12
CA LYS A 512 -15.96 -1.29 -5.11
C LYS A 512 -16.15 -0.26 -3.98
N SER A 513 -17.38 0.20 -3.76
CA SER A 513 -17.74 1.17 -2.71
C SER A 513 -17.41 0.63 -1.32
N MET A 514 -17.86 -0.59 -1.00
CA MET A 514 -17.62 -1.21 0.30
C MET A 514 -16.13 -1.47 0.53
N ALA A 515 -15.41 -1.95 -0.48
CA ALA A 515 -13.96 -2.11 -0.42
C ALA A 515 -13.22 -0.77 -0.23
N ALA A 516 -13.65 0.30 -0.90
CA ALA A 516 -13.10 1.65 -0.74
C ALA A 516 -13.37 2.24 0.66
N ASN A 517 -14.48 1.85 1.32
CA ASN A 517 -14.75 2.22 2.70
C ASN A 517 -13.85 1.44 3.68
N ALA A 518 -13.81 0.12 3.59
CA ALA A 518 -12.93 -0.73 4.40
C ALA A 518 -11.44 -0.32 4.29
N ALA A 519 -10.99 0.04 3.09
CA ALA A 519 -9.65 0.56 2.85
C ALA A 519 -9.38 1.90 3.57
N ALA A 520 -10.37 2.78 3.68
CA ALA A 520 -10.26 4.04 4.39
C ALA A 520 -10.26 3.84 5.92
N GLU A 521 -11.08 2.93 6.43
CA GLU A 521 -11.15 2.59 7.86
C GLU A 521 -9.83 2.03 8.40
N GLN A 522 -9.08 1.27 7.57
CA GLN A 522 -7.76 0.74 7.94
C GLN A 522 -6.56 1.58 7.49
N ALA A 523 -6.78 2.77 6.89
CA ALA A 523 -5.71 3.56 6.25
C ALA A 523 -4.56 3.94 7.20
N GLN A 524 -4.84 4.12 8.48
CA GLN A 524 -3.84 4.41 9.52
C GLN A 524 -2.88 3.23 9.81
N TYR A 525 -3.27 2.00 9.47
CA TYR A 525 -2.51 0.77 9.70
C TYR A 525 -1.69 0.34 8.46
N LEU A 526 -1.63 1.18 7.42
CA LEU A 526 -0.95 0.86 6.16
C LEU A 526 0.58 0.81 6.32
N PHE A 527 1.15 -0.38 6.15
CA PHE A 527 2.60 -0.59 6.01
C PHE A 527 2.94 -1.03 4.58
N TYR A 528 4.18 -0.83 4.14
CA TYR A 528 4.66 -1.25 2.83
C TYR A 528 5.96 -2.05 2.94
N ASP A 529 6.21 -2.92 1.96
CA ASP A 529 7.41 -3.75 1.89
C ASP A 529 8.68 -2.90 1.66
N GLN A 530 9.76 -3.19 2.41
CA GLN A 530 11.04 -2.53 2.16
C GLN A 530 11.62 -2.97 0.82
N ALA A 531 11.74 -2.03 -0.12
CA ALA A 531 12.37 -2.23 -1.42
C ALA A 531 13.90 -2.28 -1.30
N PHE A 532 14.52 -3.26 -1.97
CA PHE A 532 15.97 -3.37 -2.18
C PHE A 532 16.27 -4.14 -3.48
N VAL A 533 17.51 -4.11 -3.98
CA VAL A 533 17.88 -4.88 -5.18
C VAL A 533 17.65 -6.37 -4.94
N GLY A 534 16.89 -7.02 -5.82
CA GLY A 534 16.49 -8.43 -5.66
C GLY A 534 15.34 -8.70 -4.68
N SER A 535 14.75 -7.68 -4.04
CA SER A 535 13.61 -7.84 -3.13
C SER A 535 12.39 -8.54 -3.77
N SER A 536 12.11 -8.25 -5.04
CA SER A 536 11.08 -8.93 -5.85
C SER A 536 11.29 -10.46 -5.91
N ASN A 537 12.53 -10.90 -6.20
CA ASN A 537 12.88 -12.33 -6.23
C ASN A 537 12.81 -12.96 -4.83
N ALA A 538 13.24 -12.23 -3.80
CA ALA A 538 13.18 -12.69 -2.42
C ALA A 538 11.73 -12.80 -1.92
N ARG A 539 10.83 -11.92 -2.36
CA ARG A 539 9.39 -12.00 -2.11
C ARG A 539 8.79 -13.24 -2.76
N ALA A 540 9.06 -13.51 -4.04
CA ALA A 540 8.55 -14.70 -4.74
C ALA A 540 9.03 -16.04 -4.10
N GLU A 541 10.27 -16.11 -3.65
CA GLU A 541 10.81 -17.31 -2.97
C GLU A 541 10.24 -17.49 -1.55
N VAL A 542 9.74 -16.41 -0.93
CA VAL A 542 9.02 -16.42 0.34
C VAL A 542 7.53 -16.76 0.14
N GLU A 543 6.88 -16.25 -0.90
CA GLU A 543 5.52 -16.63 -1.34
C GLU A 543 5.44 -18.16 -1.56
N ALA A 544 6.39 -18.72 -2.31
CA ALA A 544 6.48 -20.15 -2.58
C ALA A 544 6.73 -21.02 -1.32
N ALA A 545 7.12 -20.45 -0.17
CA ALA A 545 7.19 -21.20 1.09
C ALA A 545 5.83 -21.34 1.77
N PHE A 546 4.92 -20.38 1.59
CA PHE A 546 3.55 -20.52 2.07
C PHE A 546 2.83 -21.65 1.33
N GLU A 547 2.92 -21.67 0.00
CA GLU A 547 2.37 -22.76 -0.83
C GLU A 547 2.93 -24.14 -0.43
N ARG A 548 4.23 -24.25 -0.13
CA ARG A 548 4.86 -25.50 0.33
C ARG A 548 4.33 -26.01 1.68
N VAL A 549 3.87 -25.11 2.56
CA VAL A 549 3.19 -25.51 3.80
C VAL A 549 1.76 -25.98 3.49
N ILE A 550 0.98 -25.18 2.75
CA ILE A 550 -0.43 -25.51 2.45
C ILE A 550 -0.58 -26.79 1.61
N LEU A 551 0.32 -27.02 0.66
CA LEU A 551 0.28 -28.18 -0.25
C LEU A 551 1.15 -29.36 0.24
N GLY A 552 1.65 -29.31 1.49
CA GLY A 552 2.61 -30.27 2.04
C GLY A 552 1.97 -31.60 2.45
N SER A 553 2.36 -32.70 1.78
CA SER A 553 1.94 -34.06 2.17
C SER A 553 2.60 -34.52 3.48
N LEU A 554 1.81 -35.15 4.36
CA LEU A 554 2.28 -35.81 5.58
C LEU A 554 2.92 -37.20 5.34
N GLU A 555 2.97 -37.68 4.10
CA GLU A 555 3.48 -39.03 3.82
C GLU A 555 4.99 -39.16 4.13
N GLY A 556 5.30 -39.78 5.27
CA GLY A 556 6.68 -40.08 5.70
C GLY A 556 7.41 -38.93 6.40
N THR A 557 6.72 -37.87 6.80
CA THR A 557 7.30 -36.67 7.46
C THR A 557 6.41 -36.17 8.59
N THR A 558 6.80 -35.09 9.29
CA THR A 558 5.94 -34.38 10.26
C THR A 558 5.59 -32.97 9.79
N LYS A 559 4.55 -32.40 10.40
CA LYS A 559 4.12 -31.00 10.20
C LYS A 559 5.24 -30.01 10.46
N GLU A 560 5.94 -30.18 11.58
CA GLU A 560 7.04 -29.33 12.02
C GLU A 560 8.16 -29.41 10.98
N ALA A 561 8.50 -30.61 10.51
CA ALA A 561 9.50 -30.78 9.46
C ALA A 561 9.08 -30.12 8.13
N ILE A 562 7.80 -30.14 7.75
CA ILE A 562 7.34 -29.43 6.53
C ILE A 562 7.51 -27.92 6.70
N ILE A 563 7.10 -27.36 7.84
CA ILE A 563 7.20 -25.93 8.15
C ILE A 563 8.67 -25.49 8.22
N GLU A 564 9.54 -26.25 8.91
CA GLU A 564 10.98 -25.98 9.00
C GLU A 564 11.66 -26.06 7.63
N ASN A 565 11.38 -27.09 6.82
CA ASN A 565 11.92 -27.20 5.46
C ASN A 565 11.42 -26.07 4.55
N ALA A 566 10.17 -25.63 4.67
CA ALA A 566 9.65 -24.50 3.90
C ALA A 566 10.35 -23.19 4.27
N ILE A 567 10.55 -22.92 5.56
CA ILE A 567 11.25 -21.73 6.06
C ILE A 567 12.74 -21.76 5.69
N GLU A 568 13.42 -22.89 5.86
CA GLU A 568 14.83 -23.03 5.48
C GLU A 568 15.01 -22.89 3.96
N ALA A 569 14.11 -23.46 3.16
CA ALA A 569 14.15 -23.30 1.71
C ALA A 569 13.86 -21.86 1.25
N ALA A 570 12.85 -21.18 1.82
CA ALA A 570 12.61 -19.76 1.54
C ALA A 570 13.83 -18.91 1.86
N LYS A 571 14.41 -19.10 3.05
CA LYS A 571 15.60 -18.36 3.48
C LYS A 571 16.81 -18.65 2.59
N SER A 572 17.10 -19.92 2.33
CA SER A 572 18.22 -20.35 1.47
C SER A 572 18.08 -19.82 0.05
N ASN A 573 16.86 -19.83 -0.51
CA ASN A 573 16.58 -19.25 -1.81
C ASN A 573 16.62 -17.72 -1.81
N ALA A 574 16.12 -17.05 -0.77
CA ALA A 574 16.22 -15.60 -0.62
C ALA A 574 17.68 -15.14 -0.50
N GLU A 575 18.50 -15.82 0.30
CA GLU A 575 19.95 -15.59 0.36
C GLU A 575 20.59 -15.82 -1.04
N ARG A 576 20.25 -16.92 -1.72
CA ARG A 576 20.73 -17.26 -3.08
C ARG A 576 20.38 -16.24 -4.17
N VAL A 577 19.24 -15.55 -4.10
CA VAL A 577 18.86 -14.51 -5.10
C VAL A 577 19.35 -13.11 -4.74
N LEU A 578 19.97 -12.91 -3.57
CA LEU A 578 20.51 -11.64 -3.11
C LEU A 578 22.05 -11.57 -3.14
N GLY A 579 22.75 -12.71 -3.01
CA GLY A 579 24.20 -12.86 -3.24
C GLY A 579 25.08 -12.82 -2.00
#